data_AF-A0A1V5LQA4-F1
#
_entry.id   AF-A0A1V5LQA4-F1
#
_cell.length_a   1.000
_cell.length_b   1.000
_cell.length_c   1.000
_cell.angle_alpha   90.00
_cell.angle_beta   90.00
_cell.angle_gamma   90.00
#
_symmetry.space_group_name_H-M   'P 1'
#
loop_
_entity.id
_entity.type
_entity.pdbx_description
1 polymer ?
#
loop_
_entity_poly.entity_id
_entity_poly.type
_entity_poly.pdbx_seq_one_letter_code
_entity_poly.pdbx_strand_id
1 'polypeptide(L)'
;MQQLEWDQKLWWVHVETLVGLILAYKLTGRESLKAWYDQVHAYTWLHFPDPEYGEWYGYLNRRGEVLLPLKGGKWKGCFHVPRGLFMCMRFLEEMG
;
A
#
# COMPACT_ATOMS: atom_id res chain seq x y z
N MET A 1 -2.49 -23.92 9.08
CA MET A 1 -1.97 -23.32 7.82
C MET A 1 -2.52 -21.90 7.76
N GLN A 2 -1.70 -20.88 7.48
CA GLN A 2 -2.16 -19.49 7.41
C GLN A 2 -2.93 -19.32 6.10
N GLN A 3 -4.25 -19.17 6.18
CA GLN A 3 -5.13 -19.08 5.02
C GLN A 3 -5.58 -17.63 4.84
N LEU A 4 -5.45 -17.11 3.62
CA LEU A 4 -5.97 -15.80 3.26
C LEU A 4 -7.46 -15.94 2.93
N GLU A 5 -8.26 -15.05 3.51
CA GLU A 5 -9.67 -14.94 3.17
C GLU A 5 -9.87 -13.85 2.09
N TRP A 6 -10.85 -14.07 1.22
CA TRP A 6 -11.08 -13.28 0.01
C TRP A 6 -11.37 -11.80 0.26
N ASP A 7 -11.84 -11.44 1.46
CA ASP A 7 -12.23 -10.07 1.84
C ASP A 7 -11.19 -9.35 2.70
N GLN A 8 -10.05 -10.00 2.98
CA GLN A 8 -8.95 -9.41 3.73
C GLN A 8 -8.31 -8.26 2.96
N LYS A 9 -7.70 -7.35 3.71
CA LYS A 9 -7.00 -6.20 3.16
C LYS A 9 -5.51 -6.40 3.40
N LEU A 10 -4.79 -6.70 2.33
CA LEU A 10 -3.35 -6.98 2.37
C LEU A 10 -2.53 -5.75 1.99
N TRP A 11 -1.47 -5.50 2.73
CA TRP A 11 -0.56 -4.36 2.53
C TRP A 11 -0.03 -4.25 1.09
N TRP A 12 0.37 -5.39 0.50
CA TRP A 12 0.99 -5.39 -0.82
C TRP A 12 -0.01 -5.02 -1.91
N VAL A 13 -1.27 -5.46 -1.82
CA VAL A 13 -2.32 -5.08 -2.79
C VAL A 13 -2.46 -3.57 -2.86
N HIS A 14 -2.45 -2.90 -1.72
CA HIS A 14 -2.64 -1.46 -1.64
C HIS A 14 -1.38 -0.69 -2.11
N VAL A 15 -0.17 -1.10 -1.70
CA VAL A 15 1.05 -0.42 -2.16
C VAL A 15 1.29 -0.60 -3.66
N GLU A 16 0.98 -1.76 -4.24
CA GLU A 16 1.05 -1.96 -5.70
C GLU A 16 0.02 -1.09 -6.43
N THR A 17 -1.17 -0.92 -5.85
CA THR A 17 -2.21 -0.05 -6.40
C THR A 17 -1.75 1.41 -6.39
N LEU A 18 -1.09 1.88 -5.32
CA LEU A 18 -0.49 3.22 -5.26
C LEU A 18 0.54 3.42 -6.39
N VAL A 19 1.46 2.47 -6.54
CA VAL A 19 2.49 2.51 -7.59
C VAL A 19 1.86 2.54 -9.00
N GLY A 20 0.88 1.67 -9.24
CA GLY A 20 0.20 1.60 -10.53
C GLY A 20 -0.58 2.88 -10.87
N LEU A 21 -1.33 3.41 -9.91
CA LEU A 21 -2.12 4.63 -10.11
C LEU A 21 -1.25 5.85 -10.35
N ILE A 22 -0.19 6.03 -9.56
CA ILE A 22 0.67 7.22 -9.73
C ILE A 22 1.49 7.15 -11.02
N LEU A 23 1.97 5.97 -11.41
CA LEU A 23 2.63 5.78 -12.70
C LEU A 23 1.65 6.05 -13.85
N ALA A 24 0.44 5.52 -13.78
CA ALA A 24 -0.57 5.74 -14.81
C ALA A 24 -0.99 7.22 -14.90
N TYR A 25 -1.11 7.92 -13.76
CA TYR A 25 -1.33 9.37 -13.76
C TYR A 25 -0.18 10.11 -14.43
N LYS A 26 1.06 9.84 -14.03
CA LYS A 26 2.27 10.42 -14.62
C LYS A 26 2.33 10.25 -16.15
N LEU A 27 1.96 9.07 -16.66
CA LEU A 27 2.03 8.75 -18.09
C LEU A 27 0.89 9.36 -18.92
N THR A 28 -0.25 9.67 -18.30
CA THR A 28 -1.47 10.02 -19.05
C THR A 28 -2.08 11.37 -18.69
N GLY A 29 -1.71 11.97 -17.56
CA GLY A 29 -2.31 13.20 -17.04
C GLY A 29 -3.79 13.08 -16.68
N ARG A 30 -4.36 11.86 -16.60
CA ARG A 30 -5.80 11.69 -16.32
C ARG A 30 -6.11 11.93 -14.85
N GLU A 31 -6.78 13.04 -14.54
CA GLU A 31 -7.17 13.43 -13.18
C GLU A 31 -7.96 12.36 -12.42
N SER A 32 -8.73 11.52 -13.11
CA SER A 32 -9.42 10.39 -12.46
C SER A 32 -8.46 9.42 -11.78
N LEU A 33 -7.25 9.21 -12.33
CA LEU A 33 -6.24 8.32 -11.75
C LEU A 33 -5.63 8.95 -10.51
N LYS A 34 -5.42 10.27 -10.52
CA LYS A 34 -4.97 11.02 -9.35
C LYS A 34 -5.99 10.94 -8.22
N ALA A 35 -7.28 11.15 -8.52
CA ALA A 35 -8.35 11.03 -7.52
C ALA A 35 -8.39 9.62 -6.89
N TRP A 36 -8.23 8.58 -7.70
CA TRP A 36 -8.10 7.21 -7.19
C TRP A 36 -6.83 7.00 -6.36
N TYR A 37 -5.69 7.57 -6.79
CA TYR A 37 -4.45 7.51 -6.02
C TYR A 37 -4.66 8.12 -4.64
N ASP A 38 -5.23 9.32 -4.56
CA ASP A 38 -5.48 10.03 -3.31
C ASP A 38 -6.41 9.22 -2.37
N GLN A 39 -7.45 8.58 -2.93
CA GLN A 39 -8.36 7.72 -2.17
C GLN A 39 -7.66 6.48 -1.60
N VAL A 40 -6.89 5.75 -2.43
CA VAL A 40 -6.15 4.57 -1.98
C VAL A 40 -5.04 4.97 -1.01
N HIS A 41 -4.40 6.11 -1.23
CA HIS A 41 -3.39 6.68 -0.34
C HIS A 41 -3.98 6.92 1.03
N ALA A 42 -5.09 7.65 1.13
CA ALA A 42 -5.76 7.93 2.39
C ALA A 42 -6.10 6.64 3.16
N TYR A 43 -6.68 5.63 2.50
CA TYR A 43 -6.96 4.35 3.13
C TYR A 43 -5.67 3.64 3.58
N THR A 44 -4.66 3.59 2.72
CA THR A 44 -3.42 2.85 2.99
C THR A 44 -2.71 3.41 4.21
N TRP A 45 -2.52 4.73 4.24
CA TRP A 45 -1.81 5.41 5.33
C TRP A 45 -2.58 5.43 6.65
N LEU A 46 -3.91 5.36 6.61
CA LEU A 46 -4.72 5.25 7.81
C LEU A 46 -4.64 3.86 8.47
N HIS A 47 -4.52 2.79 7.67
CA HIS A 47 -4.76 1.43 8.15
C HIS A 47 -3.51 0.55 8.30
N PHE A 48 -2.47 0.73 7.49
CA PHE A 48 -1.32 -0.20 7.46
C PHE A 48 -0.09 0.28 8.24
N PRO A 49 0.36 1.55 8.15
CA PRO A 49 1.52 2.02 8.89
C PRO A 49 1.34 1.87 10.39
N ASP A 50 2.40 1.45 11.07
CA ASP A 50 2.48 1.50 12.52
C ASP A 50 3.42 2.65 12.93
N PRO A 51 2.89 3.79 13.41
CA PRO A 51 3.70 4.94 13.78
C PRO A 51 4.48 4.72 15.09
N GLU A 52 4.13 3.74 15.92
CA GLU A 52 4.82 3.48 17.19
C GLU A 52 6.10 2.68 16.99
N TYR A 53 6.03 1.63 16.16
CA TYR A 53 7.15 0.69 15.96
C TYR A 53 7.76 0.72 14.55
N GLY A 54 7.22 1.54 13.65
CA GLY A 54 7.65 1.59 12.25
C GLY A 54 7.17 0.38 11.42
N GLU A 55 7.42 0.44 10.11
CA GLU A 55 6.91 -0.53 9.13
C GLU A 55 5.38 -0.63 9.07
N TRP A 56 4.87 -1.46 8.17
CA TRP A 56 3.43 -1.66 7.97
C TRP A 56 2.99 -3.02 8.50
N TYR A 57 1.77 -3.10 9.04
CA TYR A 57 1.07 -4.37 9.21
C TYR A 57 0.83 -5.02 7.85
N GLY A 58 0.91 -6.35 7.79
CA GLY A 58 0.62 -7.09 6.57
C GLY A 58 -0.88 -7.33 6.36
N TYR A 59 -1.57 -7.77 7.40
CA TYR A 59 -2.85 -8.44 7.26
C TYR A 59 -3.90 -7.75 8.11
N LEU A 60 -4.91 -7.20 7.44
CA LEU A 60 -6.09 -6.63 8.09
C LEU A 60 -7.33 -7.45 7.71
N ASN A 61 -8.31 -7.46 8.60
CA ASN A 61 -9.62 -8.01 8.27
C ASN A 61 -10.37 -7.07 7.30
N ARG A 62 -11.57 -7.46 6.85
CA ARG A 62 -12.40 -6.68 5.93
C ARG A 62 -12.64 -5.22 6.39
N ARG A 63 -12.73 -5.01 7.70
CA ARG A 63 -13.01 -3.72 8.35
C ARG A 63 -11.78 -2.82 8.46
N GLY A 64 -10.59 -3.31 8.09
CA GLY A 64 -9.34 -2.57 8.20
C GLY A 64 -8.74 -2.61 9.60
N GLU A 65 -9.15 -3.56 10.44
CA GLU A 65 -8.56 -3.80 11.75
C GLU A 65 -7.42 -4.82 11.62
N VAL A 66 -6.36 -4.66 12.43
CA VAL A 66 -5.19 -5.55 12.41
C VAL A 66 -5.61 -6.98 12.73
N LEU A 67 -5.45 -7.89 11.76
CA LEU A 67 -5.75 -9.31 11.92
C LEU A 67 -4.53 -10.07 12.46
N LEU A 68 -3.34 -9.72 11.99
CA LEU A 68 -2.08 -10.31 12.45
C LEU A 68 -1.10 -9.18 12.79
N PRO A 69 -0.71 -9.02 14.08
CA PRO A 69 0.16 -7.93 14.52
C PRO A 69 1.64 -8.25 14.25
N LEU A 70 1.96 -8.57 13.00
CA LEU A 70 3.31 -8.90 12.55
C LEU A 70 3.78 -7.93 11.46
N LYS A 71 5.07 -7.58 11.50
CA LYS A 71 5.75 -6.74 10.49
C LYS A 71 6.51 -7.54 9.45
N GLY A 72 6.75 -8.82 9.71
CA GLY A 72 7.35 -9.78 8.81
C GLY A 72 6.86 -11.19 9.10
N GLY A 73 6.98 -12.07 8.11
CA GLY A 73 6.60 -13.47 8.23
C GLY A 73 7.00 -14.23 6.97
N LYS A 74 6.46 -15.43 6.77
CA LYS A 74 6.78 -16.26 5.60
C LYS A 74 6.57 -15.55 4.25
N TRP A 75 5.61 -14.64 4.19
CA TRP A 75 5.20 -13.94 2.97
C TRP A 75 5.31 -12.42 3.04
N LYS A 76 5.72 -11.85 4.18
CA LYS A 76 6.01 -10.41 4.33
C LYS A 76 7.47 -10.23 4.69
N GLY A 77 8.20 -9.54 3.84
CA GLY A 77 9.59 -9.15 4.07
C GLY A 77 9.89 -7.77 3.51
N CYS A 78 11.18 -7.42 3.49
CA CYS A 78 11.71 -6.15 2.99
C CYS A 78 11.67 -6.11 1.45
N PHE A 79 10.47 -5.98 0.88
CA PHE A 79 10.29 -5.91 -0.58
C PHE A 79 9.17 -4.96 -0.99
N HIS A 80 7.90 -5.37 -0.86
CA HIS A 80 6.76 -4.58 -1.38
C HIS A 80 6.69 -3.16 -0.79
N VAL A 81 6.85 -3.02 0.52
CA VAL A 81 6.79 -1.71 1.20
C VAL A 81 7.94 -0.79 0.73
N PRO A 82 9.23 -1.13 0.92
CA PRO A 82 10.32 -0.24 0.54
C PRO A 82 10.35 0.04 -0.97
N ARG A 83 10.11 -0.97 -1.83
CA ARG A 83 10.05 -0.78 -3.28
C ARG A 83 8.91 0.16 -3.66
N GLY A 84 7.71 -0.08 -3.13
CA GLY A 84 6.53 0.69 -3.47
C GLY A 84 6.64 2.15 -3.06
N LEU A 85 7.14 2.42 -1.85
CA LEU A 85 7.39 3.79 -1.38
C LEU A 85 8.46 4.49 -2.21
N PHE A 86 9.58 3.81 -2.49
CA PHE A 86 10.64 4.35 -3.35
C PHE A 86 10.14 4.69 -4.75
N MET A 87 9.36 3.80 -5.38
CA MET A 87 8.80 4.05 -6.71
C MET A 87 7.81 5.22 -6.71
N CYS A 88 6.87 5.26 -5.75
CA CYS A 88 5.94 6.38 -5.63
C CYS A 88 6.69 7.71 -5.48
N MET A 89 7.70 7.76 -4.61
CA MET A 89 8.54 8.94 -4.42
C MET A 89 9.21 9.36 -5.74
N ARG A 90 9.87 8.44 -6.43
CA ARG A 90 10.54 8.71 -7.73
C ARG A 90 9.57 9.27 -8.78
N PHE A 91 8.40 8.66 -8.93
CA PHE A 91 7.41 9.14 -9.89
C PHE A 91 6.85 10.51 -9.53
N LEU A 92 6.65 10.80 -8.25
CA LEU A 92 6.22 12.11 -7.78
C LEU A 92 7.29 13.18 -8.04
N GLU A 93 8.57 12.89 -7.77
CA GLU A 93 9.68 13.81 -8.04
C GLU A 93 9.85 14.10 -9.54
N GLU A 94 9.63 13.13 -10.40
CA GLU A 94 9.69 13.30 -11.86
C GLU A 94 8.51 14.11 -12.44
N MET A 95 7.44 14.31 -11.66
CA MET A 95 6.32 15.21 -12.00
C MET A 95 6.49 16.62 -11.42
N GLY A 96 7.57 16.85 -10.64
CA GLY A 96 7.96 18.14 -10.07
C GLY A 96 8.76 18.99 -11.04
#